data_AF-A0A1G0EE87-F1
#
_entry.id   AF-A0A1G0EE87-F1
#
_cell.length_a   1.000
_cell.length_b   1.000
_cell.length_c   1.000
_cell.angle_alpha   90.00
_cell.angle_beta   90.00
_cell.angle_gamma   90.00
#
_symmetry.space_group_name_H-M   'P 1'
#
loop_
_entity.id
_entity.type
_entity.pdbx_description
1 polymer ?
#
loop_
_entity_poly.entity_id
_entity_poly.type
_entity_poly.pdbx_seq_one_letter_code
_entity_poly.pdbx_strand_id
1 'polypeptide(L)'
;MNSGKKAQRPSDKNKAETNRTLLTDLLTNPLGSAALTIQHIFRPEELPLAKLLEELMRQQKSICEGNSHLLESLLINQMQSLQALFTYASIRASKSETIPQWQVYTDVAIKVNNACRKTILAINQLKNPAPATFIKQQNNSVNQQINNGQPVPEKNKKSANELLIEEKENETLDFRRTSEAIRAHPAMETVEIGRRKDT
;
A
#
# COMPACT_ATOMS: atom_id res chain seq x y z
N MET A 1 -54.72 -45.39 12.08
CA MET A 1 -53.36 -44.80 12.00
C MET A 1 -53.52 -43.29 11.83
N ASN A 2 -53.50 -42.53 12.93
CA ASN A 2 -53.66 -41.08 12.89
C ASN A 2 -52.30 -40.45 13.25
N SER A 3 -51.53 -40.08 12.24
CA SER A 3 -50.23 -39.42 12.39
C SER A 3 -50.46 -37.99 12.88
N GLY A 4 -50.23 -37.79 14.18
CA GLY A 4 -50.27 -36.47 14.81
C GLY A 4 -49.25 -35.53 14.18
N LYS A 5 -49.74 -34.57 13.38
CA LYS A 5 -49.02 -33.32 13.08
C LYS A 5 -48.78 -32.62 14.41
N LYS A 6 -47.58 -32.78 14.99
CA LYS A 6 -47.11 -31.93 16.07
C LYS A 6 -47.07 -30.49 15.55
N ALA A 7 -48.04 -29.69 15.98
CA ALA A 7 -48.03 -28.25 15.78
C ALA A 7 -46.77 -27.68 16.47
N GLN A 8 -45.82 -27.20 15.66
CA GLN A 8 -44.64 -26.49 16.14
C GLN A 8 -45.12 -25.32 17.02
N ARG A 9 -44.69 -25.27 18.29
CA ARG A 9 -45.15 -24.25 19.24
C ARG A 9 -44.74 -22.86 18.73
N PRO A 10 -45.59 -21.82 18.87
CA PRO A 10 -45.29 -20.46 18.40
C PRO A 10 -43.99 -19.86 18.98
N SER A 11 -43.54 -20.35 20.14
CA SER A 11 -42.24 -20.01 20.74
C SER A 11 -41.02 -20.43 19.90
N ASP A 12 -41.08 -21.54 19.18
CA ASP A 12 -39.94 -22.06 18.41
C ASP A 12 -39.75 -21.31 17.09
N LYS A 13 -40.84 -20.84 16.49
CA LYS A 13 -40.78 -19.98 15.28
C LYS A 13 -40.13 -18.64 15.60
N ASN A 14 -40.50 -18.03 16.72
CA ASN A 14 -39.96 -16.74 17.14
C ASN A 14 -38.45 -16.81 17.46
N LYS A 15 -38.00 -17.90 18.09
CA LYS A 15 -36.57 -18.20 18.28
C LYS A 15 -35.83 -18.43 16.96
N ALA A 16 -36.43 -19.17 16.03
CA ALA A 16 -35.81 -19.42 14.72
C ALA A 16 -35.67 -18.14 13.88
N GLU A 17 -36.64 -17.23 13.99
CA GLU A 17 -36.63 -15.92 13.32
C GLU A 17 -35.59 -14.99 13.97
N THR A 18 -35.53 -14.96 15.30
CA THR A 18 -34.49 -14.23 16.04
C THR A 18 -33.09 -14.73 15.70
N ASN A 19 -32.90 -16.05 15.61
CA ASN A 19 -31.62 -16.64 15.20
C ASN A 19 -31.26 -16.27 13.76
N ARG A 20 -32.23 -16.17 12.84
CA ARG A 20 -31.99 -15.72 11.47
C ARG A 20 -31.57 -14.25 11.41
N THR A 21 -32.20 -13.39 12.19
CA THR A 21 -31.81 -11.98 12.28
C THR A 21 -30.39 -11.85 12.84
N LEU A 22 -30.08 -12.54 13.94
CA LEU A 22 -28.74 -12.56 14.53
C LEU A 22 -27.67 -13.08 13.57
N LEU A 23 -27.97 -14.11 12.78
CA LEU A 23 -27.07 -14.61 11.74
C LEU A 23 -26.87 -13.58 10.62
N THR A 24 -27.92 -12.85 10.25
CA THR A 24 -27.84 -11.79 9.23
C THR A 24 -26.98 -10.64 9.72
N ASP A 25 -27.16 -10.21 10.97
CA ASP A 25 -26.35 -9.16 11.60
C ASP A 25 -24.88 -9.58 11.72
N LEU A 26 -24.62 -10.85 12.06
CA LEU A 26 -23.27 -11.40 12.12
C LEU A 26 -22.60 -11.43 10.73
N LEU A 27 -23.34 -11.81 9.69
CA LEU A 27 -22.82 -11.90 8.32
C LEU A 27 -22.65 -10.52 7.66
N THR A 28 -23.46 -9.53 8.04
CA THR A 28 -23.40 -8.17 7.50
C THR A 28 -22.37 -7.29 8.21
N ASN A 29 -22.06 -7.59 9.47
CA ASN A 29 -21.00 -6.90 10.19
C ASN A 29 -19.60 -7.35 9.70
N PRO A 30 -18.68 -6.44 9.35
CA PRO A 30 -17.32 -6.77 8.92
C PRO A 30 -16.57 -7.67 9.91
N LEU A 31 -16.76 -7.44 11.21
CA LEU A 31 -16.08 -8.20 12.26
C LEU A 31 -16.70 -9.58 12.45
N GLY A 32 -18.03 -9.68 12.34
CA GLY A 32 -18.74 -10.96 12.38
C GLY A 32 -18.42 -11.86 11.18
N SER A 33 -18.41 -11.28 9.98
CA SER A 33 -18.02 -12.00 8.75
C SER A 33 -16.56 -12.45 8.77
N ALA A 34 -15.64 -11.62 9.30
CA ALA A 34 -14.23 -11.98 9.49
C ALA A 34 -14.08 -13.13 10.51
N ALA A 35 -14.77 -13.05 11.66
CA ALA A 35 -14.75 -14.10 12.67
C ALA A 35 -15.25 -15.45 12.10
N LEU A 36 -16.36 -15.43 11.37
CA LEU A 36 -16.92 -16.64 10.77
C LEU A 36 -15.97 -17.25 9.74
N THR A 37 -15.34 -16.41 8.92
CA THR A 37 -14.38 -16.85 7.89
C THR A 37 -13.13 -17.48 8.53
N ILE A 38 -12.56 -16.84 9.55
CA ILE A 38 -11.39 -17.37 10.28
C ILE A 38 -11.73 -18.71 10.95
N GLN A 39 -12.88 -18.77 11.63
CA GLN A 39 -13.34 -20.01 12.25
C GLN A 39 -13.49 -21.14 11.22
N HIS A 40 -14.08 -20.83 10.06
CA HIS A 40 -14.32 -21.81 9.00
C HIS A 40 -13.03 -22.31 8.34
N ILE A 41 -12.06 -21.43 8.09
CA ILE A 41 -10.83 -21.76 7.36
C ILE A 41 -9.85 -22.56 8.23
N PHE A 42 -9.66 -22.17 9.49
CA PHE A 42 -8.56 -22.70 10.29
C PHE A 42 -8.95 -23.92 11.12
N ARG A 43 -9.88 -23.78 12.08
CA ARG A 43 -10.39 -24.90 12.90
C ARG A 43 -11.75 -24.56 13.52
N PRO A 44 -12.86 -25.01 12.92
CA PRO A 44 -14.19 -24.61 13.38
C PRO A 44 -14.57 -25.18 14.75
N GLU A 45 -14.01 -26.34 15.14
CA GLU A 45 -14.33 -27.02 16.40
C GLU A 45 -13.54 -26.51 17.61
N GLU A 46 -12.35 -25.94 17.38
CA GLU A 46 -11.43 -25.51 18.45
C GLU A 46 -11.51 -24.01 18.76
N LEU A 47 -12.12 -23.21 17.88
CA LEU A 47 -12.27 -21.76 18.05
C LEU A 47 -13.72 -21.38 18.33
N PRO A 48 -14.11 -21.15 19.60
CA PRO A 48 -15.42 -20.59 19.92
C PRO A 48 -15.60 -19.21 19.26
N LEU A 49 -16.64 -19.07 18.44
CA LEU A 49 -16.93 -17.84 17.69
C LEU A 49 -16.98 -16.61 18.58
N ALA A 50 -17.56 -16.72 19.78
CA ALA A 50 -17.66 -15.62 20.73
C ALA A 50 -16.29 -15.08 21.18
N LYS A 51 -15.33 -15.98 21.50
CA LYS A 51 -13.97 -15.59 21.88
C LYS A 51 -13.22 -14.94 20.73
N LEU A 52 -13.41 -15.45 19.51
CA LEU A 52 -12.80 -14.88 18.32
C LEU A 52 -13.35 -13.47 18.03
N LEU A 53 -14.66 -13.29 18.17
CA LEU A 53 -15.31 -11.98 18.04
C LEU A 53 -14.74 -10.98 19.05
N GLU A 54 -14.60 -11.40 20.31
CA GLU A 54 -14.05 -10.58 21.40
C GLU A 54 -12.60 -10.14 21.12
N GLU A 55 -11.73 -11.06 20.69
CA GLU A 55 -10.34 -10.71 20.36
C GLU A 55 -10.24 -9.81 19.14
N LEU A 56 -11.04 -10.04 18.09
CA LEU A 56 -11.07 -9.14 16.93
C LEU A 56 -11.55 -7.74 17.31
N MET A 57 -12.56 -7.63 18.21
CA MET A 57 -13.03 -6.35 18.70
C MET A 57 -11.96 -5.63 19.52
N ARG A 58 -11.24 -6.37 20.37
CA ARG A 58 -10.12 -5.84 21.16
C ARG A 58 -8.99 -5.31 20.27
N GLN A 59 -8.61 -6.06 19.25
CA GLN A 59 -7.59 -5.63 18.29
C GLN A 59 -8.03 -4.39 17.51
N GLN A 60 -9.27 -4.38 17.00
CA GLN A 60 -9.82 -3.23 16.30
C GLN A 60 -9.85 -1.98 17.19
N LYS A 61 -10.32 -2.12 18.43
CA LYS A 61 -10.36 -1.00 19.39
C LYS A 61 -8.97 -0.44 19.65
N SER A 62 -7.97 -1.30 19.84
CA SER A 62 -6.58 -0.86 20.04
C SER A 62 -6.02 -0.09 18.84
N ILE A 63 -6.35 -0.50 17.61
CA ILE A 63 -5.96 0.22 16.39
C ILE A 63 -6.67 1.58 16.32
N CYS A 64 -7.98 1.64 16.61
CA CYS A 64 -8.76 2.87 16.62
C CYS A 64 -8.28 3.87 17.69
N GLU A 65 -7.74 3.39 18.80
CA GLU A 65 -7.14 4.20 19.87
C GLU A 65 -5.74 4.76 19.49
N GLY A 66 -5.28 4.53 18.26
CA GLY A 66 -4.03 5.09 17.74
C GLY A 66 -2.80 4.22 18.00
N ASN A 67 -2.97 2.96 18.43
CA ASN A 67 -1.85 2.04 18.59
C ASN A 67 -1.39 1.49 17.22
N SER A 68 -0.58 2.28 16.49
CA SER A 68 -0.02 1.88 15.19
C SER A 68 0.90 0.66 15.29
N HIS A 69 1.49 0.40 16.47
CA HIS A 69 2.42 -0.70 16.69
C HIS A 69 1.79 -2.07 16.42
N LEU A 70 0.49 -2.25 16.74
CA LEU A 70 -0.21 -3.50 16.45
C LEU A 70 -0.31 -3.75 14.94
N LEU A 71 -0.62 -2.71 14.17
CA LEU A 71 -0.70 -2.79 12.71
C LEU A 71 0.68 -2.97 12.07
N GLU A 72 1.70 -2.27 12.57
CA GLU A 72 3.09 -2.47 12.14
C GLU A 72 3.55 -3.91 12.39
N SER A 73 3.30 -4.43 13.60
CA SER A 73 3.65 -5.80 13.95
C SER A 73 2.94 -6.82 13.06
N LEU A 74 1.65 -6.60 12.76
CA LEU A 74 0.89 -7.43 11.82
C LEU A 74 1.53 -7.43 10.42
N LEU A 75 1.83 -6.25 9.88
CA LEU A 75 2.43 -6.12 8.55
C LEU A 75 3.84 -6.75 8.49
N ILE A 76 4.64 -6.62 9.56
CA ILE A 76 5.96 -7.26 9.66
C ILE A 76 5.82 -8.79 9.65
N ASN A 77 4.91 -9.35 10.44
CA ASN A 77 4.67 -10.79 10.48
C ASN A 77 4.15 -11.33 9.14
N GLN A 78 3.26 -10.58 8.46
CA GLN A 78 2.80 -10.90 7.11
C GLN A 78 3.95 -10.89 6.10
N MET A 79 4.81 -9.87 6.15
CA MET A 79 6.00 -9.77 5.30
C MET A 79 6.95 -10.95 5.53
N GLN A 80 7.19 -11.36 6.77
CA GLN A 80 8.02 -12.53 7.08
C GLN A 80 7.43 -13.82 6.52
N SER A 81 6.12 -14.00 6.62
CA SER A 81 5.40 -15.15 6.05
C SER A 81 5.51 -15.19 4.52
N LEU A 82 5.36 -14.03 3.86
CA LEU A 82 5.57 -13.90 2.43
C LEU A 82 7.02 -14.18 2.04
N GLN A 83 8.00 -13.69 2.80
CA GLN A 83 9.41 -13.99 2.55
C GLN A 83 9.71 -15.49 2.65
N ALA A 84 9.11 -16.19 3.61
CA ALA A 84 9.22 -17.65 3.71
C ALA A 84 8.63 -18.35 2.47
N LEU A 85 7.47 -17.88 1.98
CA LEU A 85 6.85 -18.40 0.75
C LEU A 85 7.71 -18.14 -0.49
N PHE A 86 8.36 -16.97 -0.57
CA PHE A 86 9.31 -16.66 -1.64
C PHE A 86 10.48 -17.64 -1.64
N THR A 87 11.08 -17.89 -0.48
CA THR A 87 12.17 -18.86 -0.33
C THR A 87 11.72 -20.25 -0.73
N TYR A 88 10.54 -20.68 -0.28
CA TYR A 88 9.96 -21.96 -0.65
C TYR A 88 9.77 -22.10 -2.17
N ALA A 89 9.14 -21.10 -2.81
CA ALA A 89 8.91 -21.09 -4.25
C ALA A 89 10.23 -21.10 -5.03
N SER A 90 11.24 -20.35 -4.58
CA SER A 90 12.56 -20.30 -5.21
C SER A 90 13.29 -21.64 -5.13
N ILE A 91 13.24 -22.32 -3.98
CA ILE A 91 13.81 -23.67 -3.82
C ILE A 91 13.06 -24.69 -4.69
N ARG A 92 11.75 -24.55 -4.83
CA ARG A 92 10.95 -25.43 -5.71
C ARG A 92 11.24 -25.19 -7.19
N ALA A 93 11.43 -23.94 -7.59
CA ALA A 93 11.84 -23.58 -8.95
C ALA A 93 13.24 -24.11 -9.26
N SER A 94 14.21 -24.02 -8.35
CA SER A 94 15.57 -24.54 -8.63
C SER A 94 15.62 -26.07 -8.78
N LYS A 95 14.66 -26.77 -8.17
CA LYS A 95 14.53 -28.24 -8.23
C LYS A 95 13.56 -28.73 -9.30
N SER A 96 12.92 -27.85 -10.07
CA SER A 96 11.94 -28.27 -11.06
C SER A 96 12.62 -28.89 -12.28
N GLU A 97 12.16 -30.07 -12.68
CA GLU A 97 12.72 -30.82 -13.82
C GLU A 97 12.10 -30.37 -15.15
N THR A 98 10.95 -29.68 -15.10
CA THR A 98 10.20 -29.26 -16.29
C THR A 98 10.01 -27.74 -16.33
N ILE A 99 10.06 -27.17 -17.54
CA ILE A 99 9.83 -25.73 -17.76
C ILE A 99 8.48 -25.25 -17.22
N PRO A 100 7.35 -25.98 -17.38
CA PRO A 100 6.08 -25.53 -16.82
C PRO A 100 6.07 -25.41 -15.29
N GLN A 101 6.68 -26.36 -14.58
CA GLN A 101 6.79 -26.30 -13.12
C GLN A 101 7.71 -25.15 -12.68
N TRP A 102 8.83 -24.96 -13.38
CA TRP A 102 9.73 -23.84 -13.16
C TRP A 102 9.00 -22.51 -13.30
N GLN A 103 8.21 -22.35 -14.37
CA GLN A 103 7.43 -21.15 -14.64
C GLN A 103 6.42 -20.88 -13.53
N VAL A 104 5.65 -21.89 -13.10
CA VAL A 104 4.66 -21.73 -12.01
C VAL A 104 5.32 -21.26 -10.71
N TYR A 105 6.41 -21.89 -10.28
CA TYR A 105 7.07 -21.50 -9.03
C TYR A 105 7.76 -20.13 -9.14
N THR A 106 8.36 -19.83 -10.28
CA THR A 106 8.97 -18.51 -10.54
C THR A 106 7.92 -17.40 -10.54
N ASP A 107 6.76 -17.63 -11.15
CA ASP A 107 5.64 -16.68 -11.13
C ASP A 107 5.11 -16.44 -9.72
N VAL A 108 4.99 -17.51 -8.91
CA VAL A 108 4.64 -17.37 -7.49
C VAL A 108 5.69 -16.55 -6.75
N ALA A 109 6.98 -16.82 -6.95
CA ALA A 109 8.05 -16.07 -6.31
C ALA A 109 8.01 -14.57 -6.68
N ILE A 110 7.81 -14.24 -7.96
CA ILE A 110 7.71 -12.85 -8.43
C ILE A 110 6.49 -12.15 -7.81
N LYS A 111 5.32 -12.81 -7.79
CA LYS A 111 4.11 -12.27 -7.16
C LYS A 111 4.31 -11.99 -5.68
N VAL A 112 4.95 -12.91 -4.97
CA VAL A 112 5.24 -12.77 -3.54
C VAL A 112 6.23 -11.62 -3.29
N ASN A 113 7.30 -11.51 -4.08
CA ASN A 113 8.25 -10.38 -3.99
C ASN A 113 7.55 -9.03 -4.21
N ASN A 114 6.63 -8.95 -5.18
CA ASN A 114 5.82 -7.75 -5.40
C ASN A 114 4.89 -7.45 -4.22
N ALA A 115 4.33 -8.47 -3.56
CA ALA A 115 3.53 -8.30 -2.34
C ALA A 115 4.39 -7.80 -1.17
N CYS A 116 5.60 -8.34 -0.95
CA CYS A 116 6.52 -7.87 0.09
C CYS A 116 6.83 -6.38 -0.07
N ARG A 117 7.12 -5.91 -1.30
CA ARG A 117 7.37 -4.49 -1.59
C ARG A 117 6.16 -3.61 -1.22
N LYS A 118 4.94 -4.05 -1.52
CA LYS A 118 3.72 -3.34 -1.13
C LYS A 118 3.57 -3.26 0.39
N THR A 119 3.87 -4.34 1.12
CA THR A 119 3.84 -4.35 2.58
C THR A 119 4.87 -3.39 3.18
N ILE A 120 6.09 -3.34 2.64
CA ILE A 120 7.13 -2.38 3.07
C ILE A 120 6.66 -0.93 2.84
N LEU A 121 6.06 -0.65 1.68
CA LEU A 121 5.48 0.67 1.40
C LEU A 121 4.36 1.02 2.37
N ALA A 122 3.49 0.07 2.73
CA ALA A 122 2.43 0.27 3.71
C ALA A 122 3.00 0.59 5.11
N ILE A 123 4.06 -0.11 5.54
CA ILE A 123 4.75 0.19 6.81
C ILE A 123 5.35 1.60 6.77
N ASN A 124 6.00 1.98 5.67
CA ASN A 124 6.58 3.32 5.52
C ASN A 124 5.51 4.42 5.55
N GLN A 125 4.37 4.20 4.89
CA GLN A 125 3.23 5.12 4.90
C GLN A 125 2.61 5.23 6.29
N LEU A 126 2.59 4.13 7.06
CA LEU A 126 2.09 4.13 8.43
C LEU A 126 3.00 4.93 9.37
N LYS A 127 4.32 4.83 9.20
CA LYS A 127 5.32 5.57 10.00
C LYS A 127 5.39 7.05 9.64
N ASN A 128 5.32 7.36 8.35
CA ASN A 128 5.43 8.70 7.81
C ASN A 128 4.29 8.93 6.82
N PRO A 129 3.08 9.29 7.30
CA PRO A 129 1.98 9.62 6.42
C PRO A 129 2.40 10.83 5.57
N ALA A 130 2.44 10.65 4.25
CA ALA A 130 2.79 11.73 3.35
C ALA A 130 1.83 12.91 3.59
N PRO A 131 2.32 14.15 3.72
CA PRO A 131 1.45 15.30 3.85
C PRO A 131 0.53 15.32 2.64
N ALA A 132 -0.78 15.36 2.89
CA ALA A 132 -1.79 15.45 1.84
C ALA A 132 -1.41 16.62 0.93
N THR A 133 -0.88 16.30 -0.24
CA THR A 133 -0.59 17.31 -1.25
C THR A 133 -1.97 17.69 -1.78
N PHE A 134 -2.60 18.66 -1.12
CA PHE A 134 -3.79 19.32 -1.63
C PHE A 134 -3.35 20.02 -2.91
N ILE A 135 -3.39 19.29 -4.02
CA ILE A 135 -3.35 19.90 -5.34
C ILE A 135 -4.67 20.64 -5.45
N LYS A 136 -4.69 21.89 -4.95
CA LYS A 136 -5.69 22.87 -5.34
C LYS A 136 -5.67 22.85 -6.85
N GLN A 137 -6.70 22.28 -7.46
CA GLN A 137 -6.89 22.36 -8.90
C GLN A 137 -6.89 23.85 -9.24
N GLN A 138 -5.76 24.35 -9.77
CA GLN A 138 -5.75 25.62 -10.46
C GLN A 138 -6.61 25.39 -11.68
N ASN A 139 -7.84 25.91 -11.62
CA ASN A 139 -8.75 25.96 -12.74
C ASN A 139 -8.07 26.79 -13.83
N ASN A 140 -7.34 26.13 -14.74
CA ASN A 140 -6.62 26.77 -15.83
C ASN A 140 -7.56 27.13 -16.98
N SER A 141 -8.66 27.81 -16.64
CA SER A 141 -9.60 28.39 -17.58
C SER A 141 -9.24 29.86 -17.81
N VAL A 142 -8.00 30.11 -18.25
CA VAL A 142 -7.64 31.39 -18.88
C VAL A 142 -7.72 31.19 -20.40
N ASN A 143 -8.91 31.47 -20.93
CA ASN A 143 -9.22 31.77 -22.34
C ASN A 143 -8.61 30.85 -23.41
N GLN A 144 -9.26 29.71 -23.69
CA GLN A 144 -9.19 29.15 -25.05
C GLN A 144 -10.15 29.92 -25.97
N GLN A 145 -9.60 30.87 -26.72
CA GLN A 145 -10.34 31.53 -27.79
C GLN A 145 -10.44 30.59 -28.99
N ILE A 146 -11.61 29.99 -29.17
CA ILE A 146 -12.00 29.27 -30.38
C ILE A 146 -12.62 30.24 -31.40
N ASN A 147 -11.81 31.09 -32.02
CA ASN A 147 -12.30 31.99 -33.08
C ASN A 147 -11.76 31.58 -34.45
N ASN A 148 -12.63 30.91 -35.21
CA ASN A 148 -12.52 30.67 -36.64
C ASN A 148 -12.88 31.98 -37.38
N GLY A 149 -11.92 32.63 -38.06
CA GLY A 149 -12.19 33.72 -39.00
C GLY A 149 -11.27 34.94 -38.90
N GLN A 150 -10.32 35.01 -39.84
CA GLN A 150 -9.49 36.10 -40.42
C GLN A 150 -9.28 37.49 -39.76
N PRO A 151 -8.16 38.19 -40.10
CA PRO A 151 -7.45 39.12 -39.21
C PRO A 151 -7.70 40.62 -39.50
N VAL A 152 -6.79 41.47 -38.98
CA VAL A 152 -6.51 42.91 -39.24
C VAL A 152 -7.20 43.94 -38.30
N PRO A 153 -6.61 45.12 -37.98
CA PRO A 153 -5.33 45.39 -37.29
C PRO A 153 -5.45 46.36 -36.07
N GLU A 154 -4.33 46.51 -35.35
CA GLU A 154 -3.85 47.66 -34.54
C GLU A 154 -4.86 48.64 -33.91
N LYS A 155 -4.89 48.62 -32.56
CA LYS A 155 -4.53 49.73 -31.67
C LYS A 155 -4.93 49.34 -30.26
N ASN A 156 -3.96 49.07 -29.38
CA ASN A 156 -4.26 49.19 -27.96
C ASN A 156 -3.22 50.05 -27.25
N LYS A 157 -3.72 51.24 -26.90
CA LYS A 157 -3.10 52.23 -26.03
C LYS A 157 -2.71 51.55 -24.72
N LYS A 158 -1.49 51.81 -24.28
CA LYS A 158 -1.04 51.52 -22.93
C LYS A 158 -1.99 52.18 -21.91
N SER A 159 -2.46 51.42 -20.93
CA SER A 159 -2.63 51.94 -19.57
C SER A 159 -1.78 51.06 -18.65
N ALA A 160 -0.84 51.70 -17.98
CA ALA A 160 0.12 51.11 -17.07
C ALA A 160 -0.60 50.41 -15.90
N ASN A 161 -0.19 49.19 -15.57
CA ASN A 161 -0.43 48.65 -14.25
C ASN A 161 0.68 49.17 -13.34
N GLU A 162 0.26 49.92 -12.33
CA GLU A 162 1.08 50.44 -11.24
C GLU A 162 1.77 49.27 -10.53
N LEU A 163 3.03 49.03 -10.90
CA LEU A 163 3.93 48.27 -10.05
C LEU A 163 4.32 49.19 -8.90
N LEU A 164 3.92 48.75 -7.71
CA LEU A 164 4.27 49.34 -6.43
C LEU A 164 5.77 49.67 -6.39
N ILE A 165 6.02 50.96 -6.22
CA ILE A 165 7.28 51.54 -5.78
C ILE A 165 7.44 51.12 -4.33
N GLU A 166 8.40 50.25 -4.02
CA GLU A 166 9.25 50.43 -2.85
C GLU A 166 10.69 50.08 -3.23
N GLU A 167 11.52 51.11 -3.13
CA GLU A 167 12.93 51.17 -3.43
C GLU A 167 13.72 50.21 -2.53
N LYS A 168 14.72 49.54 -3.09
CA LYS A 168 16.12 49.80 -2.72
C LYS A 168 17.11 49.12 -3.66
N GLU A 169 17.83 50.00 -4.34
CA GLU A 169 19.26 49.99 -4.65
C GLU A 169 19.86 48.76 -5.35
N ASN A 170 20.41 49.08 -6.52
CA ASN A 170 21.40 48.32 -7.28
C ASN A 170 22.46 47.68 -6.39
N GLU A 171 22.29 46.39 -6.08
CA GLU A 171 23.41 45.52 -5.76
C GLU A 171 23.62 44.62 -6.98
N THR A 172 24.63 44.95 -7.80
CA THR A 172 25.11 44.06 -8.84
C THR A 172 25.72 42.83 -8.17
N LEU A 173 24.91 41.79 -7.95
CA LEU A 173 25.40 40.50 -7.45
C LEU A 173 26.14 39.78 -8.58
N ASP A 174 27.47 39.87 -8.51
CA ASP A 174 28.44 39.15 -9.34
C ASP A 174 28.27 37.62 -9.15
N PHE A 175 28.01 36.90 -10.25
CA PHE A 175 27.89 35.44 -10.29
C PHE A 175 29.21 34.74 -10.67
N ARG A 176 30.38 35.28 -10.35
CA ARG A 176 31.66 34.58 -10.52
C ARG A 176 32.13 33.94 -9.22
N ARG A 177 31.81 32.65 -9.03
CA ARG A 177 32.60 31.78 -8.14
C ARG A 177 33.72 31.14 -8.96
N THR A 178 34.96 31.55 -8.68
CA THR A 178 36.19 30.88 -9.13
C THR A 178 36.24 29.48 -8.51
N SER A 179 36.26 28.43 -9.33
CA SER A 179 36.52 27.07 -8.87
C SER A 179 38.03 26.85 -8.74
N GLU A 180 38.50 26.42 -7.57
CA GLU A 180 39.87 25.97 -7.39
C GLU A 180 40.12 24.66 -8.15
N ALA A 181 41.25 24.58 -8.84
CA ALA A 181 41.71 23.37 -9.51
C ALA A 181 42.19 22.35 -8.46
N ILE A 182 41.44 21.27 -8.27
CA ILE A 182 41.87 20.13 -7.46
C ILE A 182 42.90 19.34 -8.27
N ARG A 183 44.16 19.31 -7.81
CA ARG A 183 45.20 18.43 -8.36
C ARG A 183 45.48 17.27 -7.40
N ALA A 184 45.12 16.08 -7.90
CA ALA A 184 45.79 14.77 -7.84
C ALA A 184 46.27 14.20 -6.50
N HIS A 185 45.78 12.99 -6.20
CA HIS A 185 46.55 11.87 -5.63
C HIS A 185 45.83 10.54 -5.98
N PRO A 186 46.48 9.35 -5.94
CA PRO A 186 47.89 8.99 -6.07
C PRO A 186 48.11 7.80 -7.05
N ALA A 187 49.35 7.35 -7.22
CA ALA A 187 49.77 6.29 -8.13
C ALA A 187 49.07 4.94 -7.89
N MET A 188 48.61 4.30 -8.97
CA MET A 188 48.14 2.91 -8.94
C MET A 188 49.33 1.97 -8.70
N GLU A 189 49.22 1.15 -7.67
CA GLU A 189 50.07 -0.02 -7.45
C GLU A 189 49.56 -1.16 -8.35
N THR A 190 50.43 -1.68 -9.22
CA THR A 190 50.18 -2.85 -10.05
C THR A 190 50.00 -4.07 -9.15
N VAL A 191 48.79 -4.59 -9.03
CA VAL A 191 48.55 -5.87 -8.35
C VAL A 191 49.13 -6.98 -9.22
N GLU A 192 50.14 -7.64 -8.68
CA GLU A 192 50.84 -8.77 -9.28
C GLU A 192 49.85 -9.91 -9.59
N ILE A 193 49.87 -10.39 -10.84
CA ILE A 193 49.14 -11.58 -11.26
C ILE A 193 49.87 -12.78 -10.67
N GLY A 194 49.32 -13.36 -9.61
CA GLY A 194 49.77 -14.62 -9.05
C GLY A 194 49.69 -15.73 -10.09
N ARG A 195 50.81 -16.00 -10.77
CA ARG A 195 50.99 -17.16 -11.64
C ARG A 195 50.99 -18.41 -10.77
N ARG A 196 49.92 -19.22 -10.86
CA ARG A 196 49.94 -20.60 -10.39
C ARG A 196 51.13 -21.32 -11.06
N LYS A 197 52.04 -21.85 -10.24
CA LYS A 197 52.91 -22.95 -10.63
C LYS A 197 52.02 -24.19 -10.69
N ASP A 198 51.62 -24.56 -11.89
CA ASP A 198 51.16 -25.92 -12.14
C ASP A 198 52.39 -26.72 -12.60
N THR A 199 52.63 -27.81 -11.87
CA THR A 199 53.41 -28.99 -12.27
C THR A 199 52.85 -29.61 -13.55
#